data_AF-A0A960EXN0-F1
#
_entry.id   AF-A0A960EXN0-F1
#
_cell.length_a   1.000
_cell.length_b   1.000
_cell.length_c   1.000
_cell.angle_alpha   90.00
_cell.angle_beta   90.00
_cell.angle_gamma   90.00
#
_symmetry.space_group_name_H-M   'P 1'
#
loop_
_entity.id
_entity.type
_entity.pdbx_description
1 polymer ?
#
loop_
_entity_poly.entity_id
_entity_poly.type
_entity_poly.pdbx_seq_one_letter_code
_entity_poly.pdbx_strand_id
1 'polypeptide(L)'
;MRADRAELTAHYDFPLDGFQLRAMDALDDGESVLVAAPTGSGKTVVAEYAIAAALADGKRAFYTAPIKALSNQKYHDLAALLGPHRVGLLTGDNSINGDADVVVMTTEVL
;
A
#
# COMPACT_ATOMS: atom_id res chain seq x y z
N MET A 1 -16.07 -9.05 -6.85
CA MET A 1 -16.53 -8.52 -5.55
C MET A 1 -15.35 -7.71 -5.03
N ARG A 2 -15.41 -6.37 -5.07
CA ARG A 2 -14.30 -5.54 -4.56
C ARG A 2 -14.10 -5.85 -3.07
N ALA A 3 -12.88 -5.66 -2.56
CA ALA A 3 -12.55 -5.82 -1.15
C ALA A 3 -13.62 -5.14 -0.29
N ASP A 4 -14.03 -5.79 0.79
CA ASP A 4 -14.96 -5.15 1.72
C ASP A 4 -14.23 -4.01 2.43
N ARG A 5 -14.50 -2.77 1.98
CA ARG A 5 -13.97 -1.55 2.59
C ARG A 5 -14.25 -1.56 4.11
N ALA A 6 -15.36 -2.13 4.55
CA ALA A 6 -15.67 -2.23 5.98
C ALA A 6 -14.66 -3.13 6.71
N GLU A 7 -14.26 -4.26 6.12
CA GLU A 7 -13.26 -5.15 6.70
C GLU A 7 -11.87 -4.48 6.77
N LEU A 8 -11.48 -3.78 5.71
CA LEU A 8 -10.21 -3.04 5.67
C LEU A 8 -10.16 -1.90 6.67
N THR A 9 -11.25 -1.14 6.79
CA THR A 9 -11.29 0.01 7.69
C THR A 9 -11.54 -0.37 9.15
N ALA A 10 -12.08 -1.56 9.42
CA ALA A 10 -12.31 -2.08 10.77
C ALA A 10 -11.02 -2.30 11.57
N HIS A 11 -9.85 -2.37 10.93
CA HIS A 11 -8.59 -2.52 11.65
C HIS A 11 -8.07 -1.21 12.27
N TYR A 12 -8.66 -0.05 11.93
CA TYR A 12 -8.24 1.23 12.48
C TYR A 12 -9.06 1.55 13.74
N ASP A 13 -8.37 1.74 14.86
CA ASP A 13 -8.98 2.15 16.14
C ASP A 13 -9.34 3.65 16.20
N PHE A 14 -9.36 4.32 15.04
CA PHE A 14 -9.59 5.76 14.91
C PHE A 14 -10.46 6.05 13.69
N PRO A 15 -11.25 7.15 13.71
CA PRO A 15 -12.03 7.54 12.55
C PRO A 15 -11.11 8.00 11.41
N LEU A 16 -11.48 7.67 10.18
CA LEU A 16 -10.77 8.15 9.00
C LEU A 16 -11.12 9.60 8.68
N ASP A 17 -10.12 10.36 8.25
CA ASP A 17 -10.26 11.73 7.79
C ASP A 17 -10.97 11.78 6.43
N GLY A 18 -11.69 12.88 6.19
CA GLY A 18 -12.45 13.06 4.95
C GLY A 18 -11.60 12.99 3.66
N PHE A 19 -10.30 13.33 3.71
CA PHE A 19 -9.44 13.17 2.54
C PHE A 19 -9.10 11.69 2.26
N GLN A 20 -9.01 10.86 3.29
CA GLN A 20 -8.77 9.43 3.15
C GLN A 20 -10.00 8.77 2.51
N LEU A 21 -11.19 9.09 3.02
CA LEU A 21 -12.46 8.59 2.48
C LEU A 21 -12.65 8.98 1.00
N ARG A 22 -12.42 10.25 0.64
CA ARG A 22 -12.51 10.69 -0.77
C ARG A 22 -11.50 9.98 -1.67
N ALA A 23 -10.30 9.69 -1.17
CA ALA A 23 -9.31 8.95 -1.95
C ALA A 23 -9.74 7.50 -2.15
N MET A 24 -10.34 6.86 -1.14
CA MET A 24 -10.92 5.52 -1.25
C MET A 24 -12.08 5.49 -2.25
N ASP A 25 -12.96 6.50 -2.24
CA ASP A 25 -14.06 6.62 -3.20
C ASP A 25 -13.55 6.69 -4.63
N ALA A 26 -12.56 7.55 -4.91
CA ALA A 26 -11.97 7.65 -6.25
C ALA A 26 -11.28 6.34 -6.69
N LEU A 27 -10.59 5.66 -5.78
CA LEU A 27 -10.00 4.33 -6.06
C LEU A 27 -11.07 3.28 -6.35
N ASP A 28 -12.21 3.34 -5.67
CA ASP A 28 -13.38 2.51 -5.95
C ASP A 28 -14.08 2.91 -7.25
N ASP A 29 -13.90 4.10 -7.78
CA ASP A 29 -14.37 4.42 -9.13
C ASP A 29 -13.34 4.02 -10.21
N GLY A 30 -12.21 3.43 -9.79
CA GLY A 30 -11.12 3.02 -10.69
C GLY A 30 -10.25 4.19 -11.13
N GLU A 31 -10.34 5.32 -10.44
CA GLU A 31 -9.55 6.51 -10.71
C GLU A 31 -8.18 6.47 -10.00
N SER A 32 -7.26 7.30 -10.49
CA SER A 32 -5.96 7.53 -9.85
C SER A 32 -6.04 8.71 -8.87
N VAL A 33 -5.36 8.59 -7.73
CA VAL A 33 -5.37 9.62 -6.68
C VAL A 33 -3.99 10.22 -6.42
N LEU A 34 -3.95 11.54 -6.18
CA LEU A 34 -2.78 12.24 -5.65
C LEU A 34 -3.14 12.83 -4.27
N VAL A 35 -2.51 12.30 -3.21
CA VAL A 35 -2.76 12.75 -1.85
C VAL A 35 -1.62 13.64 -1.37
N ALA A 36 -1.89 14.95 -1.26
CA ALA A 36 -0.98 15.94 -0.70
C ALA A 36 -1.44 16.35 0.71
N ALA A 37 -0.83 15.74 1.74
CA ALA A 37 -1.08 16.06 3.14
C ALA A 37 0.23 16.05 3.95
N PRO A 38 0.33 16.78 5.08
CA PRO A 38 1.52 16.78 5.93
C PRO A 38 1.96 15.38 6.40
N THR A 39 3.23 15.24 6.77
CA THR A 39 3.72 14.03 7.44
C THR A 39 3.01 13.87 8.78
N GLY A 40 2.62 12.64 9.12
CA GLY A 40 1.81 12.35 10.31
C GLY A 40 0.31 12.40 10.10
N SER A 41 -0.19 12.91 8.96
CA SER A 41 -1.64 12.98 8.67
C SER A 41 -2.28 11.66 8.22
N GLY A 42 -1.60 10.51 8.38
CA GLY A 42 -2.20 9.21 8.03
C GLY A 42 -2.35 8.93 6.53
N LYS A 43 -1.52 9.50 5.65
CA LYS A 43 -1.55 9.18 4.19
C LYS A 43 -1.40 7.68 3.89
N THR A 44 -0.71 6.94 4.77
CA THR A 44 -0.48 5.50 4.65
C THR A 44 -1.79 4.71 4.49
N VAL A 45 -2.87 5.16 5.13
CA VAL A 45 -4.20 4.54 5.03
C VAL A 45 -4.66 4.43 3.58
N VAL A 46 -4.45 5.48 2.79
CA VAL A 46 -4.84 5.49 1.37
C VAL A 46 -3.99 4.50 0.57
N ALA A 47 -2.69 4.40 0.87
CA ALA A 47 -1.81 3.46 0.19
C ALA A 47 -2.13 2.00 0.54
N GLU A 48 -2.41 1.70 1.81
CA GLU A 48 -2.85 0.37 2.29
C GLU A 48 -4.16 -0.04 1.63
N TYR A 49 -5.12 0.89 1.53
CA TYR A 49 -6.37 0.65 0.81
C TYR A 49 -6.16 0.37 -0.68
N ALA A 50 -5.32 1.18 -1.36
CA ALA A 50 -5.01 0.97 -2.77
C ALA A 50 -4.39 -0.41 -3.03
N ILE A 51 -3.50 -0.86 -2.14
CA ILE A 51 -2.91 -2.21 -2.21
C ILE A 51 -4.02 -3.27 -2.05
N ALA A 52 -4.85 -3.16 -1.02
CA ALA A 52 -5.89 -4.15 -0.77
C ALA A 52 -6.92 -4.22 -1.90
N ALA A 53 -7.33 -3.07 -2.45
CA ALA A 53 -8.23 -2.99 -3.60
C ALA A 53 -7.61 -3.66 -4.84
N ALA A 54 -6.33 -3.41 -5.12
CA ALA A 54 -5.63 -4.08 -6.22
C ALA A 54 -5.58 -5.61 -6.04
N LEU A 55 -5.28 -6.08 -4.83
CA LEU A 55 -5.24 -7.51 -4.53
C LEU A 55 -6.61 -8.20 -4.68
N ALA A 56 -7.69 -7.54 -4.25
CA ALA A 56 -9.05 -8.07 -4.42
C ALA A 56 -9.49 -8.14 -5.89
N ASP A 57 -8.94 -7.28 -6.74
CA ASP A 57 -9.10 -7.32 -8.19
C ASP A 57 -8.18 -8.35 -8.87
N GLY A 58 -7.39 -9.13 -8.11
CA GLY A 58 -6.41 -10.08 -8.64
C GLY A 58 -5.22 -9.42 -9.35
N LYS A 59 -4.94 -8.15 -9.04
CA LYS A 59 -3.83 -7.37 -9.58
C LYS A 59 -2.65 -7.38 -8.60
N ARG A 60 -1.47 -7.03 -9.12
CA ARG A 60 -0.27 -6.77 -8.32
C ARG A 60 -0.17 -5.30 -7.93
N ALA A 61 0.49 -5.02 -6.81
CA ALA A 61 0.76 -3.66 -6.34
C ALA A 61 2.26 -3.40 -6.15
N PHE A 62 2.73 -2.24 -6.60
CA PHE A 62 4.09 -1.77 -6.40
C PHE A 62 4.09 -0.59 -5.43
N TYR A 63 4.82 -0.72 -4.33
CA TYR A 63 5.01 0.35 -3.36
C TYR A 63 6.42 0.92 -3.52
N THR A 64 6.52 2.16 -4.02
CA THR A 64 7.81 2.82 -4.22
C THR A 64 8.13 3.75 -3.05
N ALA A 65 9.35 3.66 -2.50
CA ALA A 65 9.88 4.62 -1.53
C ALA A 65 11.22 5.21 -2.02
N PRO A 66 11.55 6.46 -1.66
CA PRO A 66 12.70 7.15 -2.25
C PRO A 66 14.06 6.65 -1.76
N ILE A 67 14.11 5.89 -0.65
CA ILE A 67 15.35 5.37 -0.09
C ILE A 67 15.18 3.95 0.43
N LYS A 68 16.29 3.21 0.49
CA LYS A 68 16.34 1.83 0.99
C LYS A 68 15.78 1.68 2.41
N ALA A 69 16.13 2.57 3.33
CA ALA A 69 15.69 2.47 4.72
C ALA A 69 14.15 2.50 4.83
N LEU A 70 13.50 3.39 4.09
CA LEU A 70 12.02 3.48 4.04
C LEU A 70 11.40 2.29 3.32
N SER A 71 12.05 1.78 2.27
CA SER A 71 11.62 0.56 1.56
C SER A 71 11.64 -0.64 2.50
N ASN A 72 12.72 -0.83 3.26
CA ASN A 72 12.84 -1.91 4.24
C ASN A 72 11.76 -1.78 5.32
N GLN A 73 11.54 -0.58 5.85
CA GLN A 73 10.50 -0.35 6.85
C GLN A 73 9.11 -0.71 6.29
N LYS A 74 8.80 -0.28 5.07
CA LYS A 74 7.52 -0.58 4.44
C LYS A 74 7.34 -2.03 4.06
N TYR A 75 8.42 -2.73 3.68
CA TYR A 75 8.40 -4.17 3.50
C TYR A 75 8.00 -4.88 4.80
N HIS A 76 8.59 -4.52 5.94
CA HIS A 76 8.23 -5.12 7.23
C HIS A 76 6.79 -4.80 7.65
N ASP A 77 6.35 -3.55 7.49
CA ASP A 77 4.97 -3.15 7.80
C ASP A 77 3.96 -3.97 6.96
N LEU A 78 4.17 -4.04 5.63
CA LEU A 78 3.27 -4.75 4.72
C LEU A 78 3.35 -6.26 4.90
N ALA A 79 4.52 -6.83 5.17
CA ALA A 79 4.67 -8.25 5.45
C ALA A 79 3.96 -8.65 6.76
N ALA A 80 3.93 -7.77 7.76
CA ALA A 80 3.15 -7.99 8.97
C ALA A 80 1.63 -7.93 8.70
N LEU A 81 1.20 -7.03 7.82
CA LEU A 81 -0.22 -6.85 7.48
C LEU A 81 -0.77 -7.96 6.55
N LEU A 82 -0.02 -8.33 5.52
CA LEU A 82 -0.50 -9.21 4.43
C LEU A 82 0.07 -10.63 4.49
N GLY A 83 1.06 -10.85 5.36
CA GLY A 83 1.85 -12.07 5.45
C GLY A 83 3.10 -12.02 4.55
N PRO A 84 4.25 -12.54 5.03
CA PRO A 84 5.54 -12.38 4.36
C PRO A 84 5.64 -13.08 2.99
N HIS A 85 4.79 -14.07 2.73
CA HIS A 85 4.75 -14.78 1.45
C HIS A 85 4.10 -13.97 0.32
N ARG A 86 3.30 -12.95 0.67
CA ARG A 86 2.62 -12.08 -0.31
C ARG A 86 3.38 -10.79 -0.63
N VAL A 87 4.48 -10.54 0.07
CA VAL A 87 5.24 -9.29 -0.01
C VAL A 87 6.67 -9.56 -0.43
N GLY A 88 7.14 -8.79 -1.40
CA GLY A 88 8.52 -8.77 -1.88
C GLY A 88 9.21 -7.45 -1.62
N LEU A 89 10.53 -7.45 -1.75
CA LEU A 89 11.39 -6.29 -1.65
C LEU A 89 12.40 -6.31 -2.79
N LEU A 90 12.46 -5.22 -3.56
CA LEU A 90 13.45 -4.99 -4.60
C LEU A 90 14.20 -3.67 -4.33
N THR A 91 15.43 -3.77 -3.86
CA THR A 91 16.36 -2.64 -3.74
C THR A 91 17.58 -2.91 -4.61
N GLY A 92 18.40 -1.89 -4.88
CA GLY A 92 19.57 -2.05 -5.77
C GLY A 92 20.55 -3.16 -5.35
N ASP A 93 20.51 -3.60 -4.09
CA ASP A 93 21.39 -4.61 -3.52
C ASP A 93 20.67 -5.81 -2.88
N ASN A 94 19.33 -5.85 -2.91
CA ASN A 94 18.57 -6.93 -2.29
C ASN A 94 17.33 -7.28 -3.10
N SER A 95 17.06 -8.57 -3.25
CA SER A 95 15.86 -9.08 -3.89
C SER A 95 15.26 -10.19 -3.02
N ILE A 96 14.04 -9.97 -2.56
CA ILE A 96 13.26 -10.90 -1.75
C ILE A 96 11.92 -11.05 -2.44
N ASN A 97 11.53 -12.28 -2.81
CA ASN A 97 10.19 -12.60 -3.32
C ASN A 97 9.71 -11.61 -4.42
N GLY A 98 10.54 -11.35 -5.45
CA GLY A 98 10.27 -10.32 -6.46
C GLY A 98 9.01 -10.56 -7.31
N ASP A 99 8.48 -11.78 -7.30
CA ASP A 99 7.24 -12.16 -7.99
C ASP A 99 6.00 -12.07 -7.10
N ALA A 100 6.14 -11.56 -5.88
CA ALA A 100 5.05 -11.38 -4.93
C ALA A 100 3.90 -10.51 -5.48
N ASP A 101 2.72 -10.69 -4.90
CA ASP A 101 1.53 -9.88 -5.19
C ASP A 101 1.78 -8.40 -4.91
N VAL A 102 2.50 -8.09 -3.82
CA VAL A 102 2.91 -6.74 -3.43
C VAL A 102 4.42 -6.66 -3.40
N VAL A 103 5.02 -5.69 -4.11
CA VAL A 103 6.48 -5.51 -4.10
C VAL A 103 6.82 -4.10 -3.64
N VAL A 104 7.62 -4.01 -2.59
CA VAL A 104 8.21 -2.75 -2.12
C VAL A 104 9.53 -2.52 -2.83
N MET A 105 9.77 -1.33 -3.35
CA MET A 105 11.00 -1.04 -4.09
C MET A 105 11.48 0.40 -3.94
N THR A 106 12.75 0.64 -4.26
CA THR A 106 13.23 2.00 -4.49
C THR A 106 12.91 2.45 -5.92
N THR A 107 12.83 3.76 -6.13
CA THR A 107 12.49 4.32 -7.45
C THR A 107 13.55 4.03 -8.52
N GLU A 108 14.79 3.71 -8.15
CA GLU A 108 15.85 3.38 -9.12
C GLU A 108 15.75 1.95 -9.69
N VAL A 109 14.87 1.11 -9.13
CA VAL A 109 14.73 -0.31 -9.50
C VAL A 109 13.50 -0.55 -10.39
N LEU A 110 12.74 0.50 -10.73
CA LEU A 110 11.50 0.44 -11.50
C LEU A 110 11.75 0.31 -13.02
#